data_AF-A0A932SYU4-F1
#
_entry.id   AF-A0A932SYU4-F1
#
_cell.length_a   1.000
_cell.length_b   1.000
_cell.length_c   1.000
_cell.angle_alpha   90.00
_cell.angle_beta   90.00
_cell.angle_gamma   90.00
#
_symmetry.space_group_name_H-M   'P 1'
#
loop_
_entity.id
_entity.type
_entity.pdbx_description
1 polymer ?
#
loop_
_entity_poly.entity_id
_entity_poly.type
_entity_poly.pdbx_seq_one_letter_code
_entity_poly.pdbx_strand_id
1 'polypeptide(L)'
;MDNPSKMRELAQKVIKAMEKVETQGIKQTYELKKDAEKYGKNSSDVVTAKTELEDPNAAAFMERFMSMLFGPEGMTTRSVYLKDKVVQTVGGGKQAMTDALAAQEQKSATTKTPFQTARGKLAPKSNVVVMFDLANTAVKILELVAQAQVLPLPLDADQIKQLQSKPSYFGLSAGTEAQGLRVKTVVPVEQMQGFAKIGMFFQQQFGGAGQ
;
A
#
# COMPACT_ATOMS: atom_id res chain seq x y z
N MET A 1 10.29 15.11 -17.76
CA MET A 1 10.18 16.05 -16.63
C MET A 1 11.38 16.96 -16.70
N ASP A 2 11.18 18.26 -16.85
CA ASP A 2 12.28 19.15 -17.29
C ASP A 2 13.08 19.74 -16.12
N ASN A 3 12.64 19.58 -14.86
CA ASN A 3 13.42 19.98 -13.68
C ASN A 3 13.01 19.22 -12.39
N PRO A 4 13.64 18.07 -12.09
CA PRO A 4 13.38 17.29 -10.87
C PRO A 4 13.63 18.06 -9.57
N SER A 5 14.60 18.98 -9.54
CA SER A 5 14.90 19.80 -8.36
C SER A 5 13.73 20.72 -8.01
N LYS A 6 13.15 21.40 -9.01
CA LYS A 6 11.99 22.26 -8.80
C LYS A 6 10.76 21.48 -8.33
N MET A 7 10.55 20.27 -8.85
CA MET A 7 9.47 19.38 -8.39
C MET A 7 9.66 18.97 -6.94
N ARG A 8 10.89 18.60 -6.57
CA ARG A 8 11.25 18.26 -5.19
C ARG A 8 11.03 19.45 -4.25
N GLU A 9 11.52 20.63 -4.61
CA GLU A 9 11.30 21.86 -3.84
C GLU A 9 9.82 22.20 -3.68
N LEU A 10 9.02 22.08 -4.74
CA LEU A 10 7.59 22.33 -4.69
C LEU A 10 6.89 21.33 -3.75
N ALA A 11 7.18 20.03 -3.89
CA ALA A 11 6.61 19.01 -3.02
C ALA A 11 6.98 19.28 -1.54
N GLN A 12 8.23 19.61 -1.26
CA GLN A 12 8.69 19.97 0.08
C GLN A 12 7.94 21.19 0.64
N LYS A 13 7.69 22.22 -0.19
CA LYS A 13 6.91 23.40 0.21
C LYS A 13 5.46 23.05 0.53
N VAL A 14 4.84 22.21 -0.30
CA VAL A 14 3.46 21.74 -0.08
C VAL A 14 3.36 20.93 1.21
N ILE A 15 4.28 19.98 1.45
CA ILE A 15 4.31 19.20 2.69
C ILE A 15 4.50 20.10 3.91
N LYS A 16 5.41 21.08 3.83
CA LYS A 16 5.62 22.03 4.92
C LYS A 16 4.40 22.91 5.19
N ALA A 17 3.65 23.29 4.14
CA ALA A 17 2.40 24.02 4.31
C ALA A 17 1.30 23.17 5.00
N MET A 18 1.40 21.83 4.89
CA MET A 18 0.50 20.87 5.53
C MET A 18 1.06 20.28 6.83
N GLU A 19 2.10 20.87 7.42
CA GLU A 19 2.81 20.32 8.59
C GLU A 19 1.88 19.95 9.75
N LYS A 20 0.80 20.72 9.94
CA LYS A 20 -0.27 20.42 10.88
C LYS A 20 -1.62 20.68 10.21
N VAL A 21 -2.46 19.67 10.17
CA VAL A 21 -3.83 19.75 9.66
C VAL A 21 -4.76 19.24 10.74
N GLU A 22 -5.77 20.04 11.08
CA GLU A 22 -6.81 19.66 12.02
C GLU A 22 -8.16 19.72 11.30
N THR A 23 -8.83 18.57 11.22
CA THR A 23 -10.14 18.44 10.57
C THR A 23 -11.00 17.50 11.38
N GLN A 24 -12.19 17.96 11.81
CA GLN A 24 -13.21 17.14 12.47
C GLN A 24 -12.69 16.31 13.65
N GLY A 25 -11.88 16.90 14.55
CA GLY A 25 -11.33 16.22 15.73
C GLY A 25 -10.17 15.26 15.42
N ILE A 26 -9.71 15.20 14.17
CA ILE A 26 -8.51 14.45 13.76
C ILE A 26 -7.37 15.44 13.59
N LYS A 27 -6.30 15.25 14.37
CA LYS A 27 -5.06 16.01 14.23
C LYS A 27 -4.06 15.19 13.44
N GLN A 28 -3.62 15.71 12.31
CA GLN A 28 -2.57 15.13 11.50
C GLN A 28 -1.33 16.02 11.55
N THR A 29 -0.19 15.41 11.82
CA THR A 29 1.11 16.08 11.76
C THR A 29 1.98 15.40 10.72
N TYR A 30 2.64 16.21 9.90
CA TYR A 30 3.50 15.77 8.81
C TYR A 30 4.93 16.25 9.08
N GLU A 31 5.85 15.32 9.30
CA GLU A 31 7.27 15.61 9.45
C GLU A 31 8.00 15.31 8.15
N LEU A 32 8.70 16.30 7.59
CA LEU A 32 9.56 16.14 6.40
C LEU A 32 11.03 16.11 6.80
N LYS A 33 11.72 15.01 6.49
CA LYS A 33 13.17 14.87 6.57
C LYS A 33 13.76 14.81 5.16
N LYS A 34 14.58 15.81 4.82
CA LYS A 34 15.21 15.92 3.51
C LYS A 34 16.44 15.02 3.42
N ASP A 35 16.63 14.35 2.28
CA ASP A 35 17.78 13.47 2.01
C ASP A 35 18.05 12.44 3.13
N ALA A 36 17.01 12.01 3.83
CA ALA A 36 17.13 11.28 5.08
C ALA A 36 17.66 9.86 4.89
N GLU A 37 17.38 9.25 3.73
CA GLU A 37 17.84 7.90 3.42
C GLU A 37 18.54 7.84 2.06
N LYS A 38 19.59 7.02 1.99
CA LYS A 38 20.37 6.80 0.76
C LYS A 38 20.09 5.44 0.13
N TYR A 39 20.06 5.45 -1.20
CA TYR A 39 19.81 4.33 -2.10
C TYR A 39 20.84 4.38 -3.24
N GLY A 40 22.06 3.92 -2.97
CA GLY A 40 23.20 4.09 -3.88
C GLY A 40 23.51 5.57 -4.10
N LYS A 41 23.43 6.04 -5.35
CA LYS A 41 23.66 7.45 -5.72
C LYS A 41 22.46 8.37 -5.47
N ASN A 42 21.29 7.81 -5.16
CA ASN A 42 20.06 8.57 -4.95
C ASN A 42 19.77 8.71 -3.46
N SER A 43 19.10 9.80 -3.09
CA SER A 43 18.58 10.03 -1.74
C SER A 43 17.06 10.21 -1.80
N SER A 44 16.37 9.84 -0.72
CA SER A 44 14.94 10.08 -0.57
C SER A 44 14.65 11.19 0.42
N ASP A 45 13.63 11.98 0.12
CA ASP A 45 12.87 12.67 1.15
C ASP A 45 11.97 11.67 1.86
N VAL A 46 11.90 11.77 3.19
CA VAL A 46 11.05 10.94 4.04
C VAL A 46 10.02 11.84 4.70
N VAL A 47 8.74 11.51 4.51
CA VAL A 47 7.61 12.21 5.13
C VAL A 47 6.90 11.23 6.04
N THR A 48 6.77 11.56 7.31
CA THR A 48 6.03 10.76 8.28
C THR A 48 4.72 11.48 8.61
N ALA A 49 3.59 10.81 8.43
CA ALA A 49 2.29 11.31 8.86
C ALA A 49 1.89 10.62 10.17
N LYS A 50 1.62 11.41 11.21
CA LYS A 50 1.08 10.93 12.49
C LYS A 50 -0.34 11.44 12.63
N THR A 51 -1.27 10.52 12.89
CA THR A 51 -2.68 10.84 13.16
C THR A 51 -2.94 10.68 14.65
N GLU A 52 -3.52 11.69 15.27
CA GLU A 52 -3.94 11.68 16.67
C GLU A 52 -5.47 11.77 16.72
N LEU A 53 -6.07 10.86 17.48
CA LEU A 53 -7.51 10.76 17.72
C LEU A 53 -7.76 10.96 19.22
N GLU A 54 -8.85 11.64 19.57
CA GLU A 54 -9.18 11.95 20.97
C GLU A 54 -9.69 10.72 21.75
N ASP A 55 -10.39 9.80 21.09
CA ASP A 55 -10.84 8.53 21.69
C ASP A 55 -9.69 7.51 21.76
N PRO A 56 -9.26 7.08 22.97
CA PRO A 56 -8.15 6.12 23.13
C PRO A 56 -8.39 4.76 22.48
N ASN A 57 -9.63 4.27 22.45
CA ASN A 57 -9.95 2.97 21.85
C ASN A 57 -9.90 3.05 20.33
N ALA A 58 -10.45 4.12 19.75
CA ALA A 58 -10.35 4.39 18.33
C ALA A 58 -8.89 4.62 17.89
N ALA A 59 -8.09 5.32 18.72
CA ALA A 59 -6.67 5.56 18.47
C ALA A 59 -5.88 4.24 18.41
N ALA A 60 -6.04 3.35 19.39
CA ALA A 60 -5.34 2.07 19.43
C ALA A 60 -5.73 1.16 18.26
N PHE A 61 -7.02 1.12 17.89
CA PHE A 61 -7.48 0.40 16.70
C PHE A 61 -6.87 0.97 15.42
N MET A 62 -6.91 2.31 15.27
CA MET A 62 -6.37 3.00 14.10
C MET A 62 -4.87 2.79 13.97
N GLU A 63 -4.10 2.82 15.06
CA GLU A 63 -2.67 2.56 15.05
C GLU A 63 -2.37 1.13 14.57
N ARG A 64 -3.08 0.12 15.08
CA ARG A 64 -2.93 -1.27 14.62
C ARG A 64 -3.32 -1.43 13.16
N PHE A 65 -4.42 -0.80 12.75
CA PHE A 65 -4.87 -0.81 11.35
C PHE A 65 -3.84 -0.18 10.41
N MET A 66 -3.30 0.99 10.79
CA MET A 66 -2.26 1.68 10.04
C MET A 66 -0.96 0.90 9.98
N SER A 67 -0.56 0.26 11.08
CA SER A 67 0.61 -0.61 11.14
C SER A 67 0.46 -1.85 10.25
N MET A 68 -0.73 -2.44 10.19
CA MET A 68 -1.02 -3.54 9.27
C MET A 68 -0.97 -3.08 7.79
N LEU A 69 -1.53 -1.90 7.49
CA LEU A 69 -1.64 -1.41 6.12
C LEU A 69 -0.31 -0.87 5.55
N PHE A 70 0.43 -0.12 6.36
CA PHE A 70 1.64 0.58 5.94
C PHE A 70 2.93 0.00 6.54
N GLY A 71 2.83 -0.94 7.48
CA GLY A 71 3.96 -1.50 8.20
C GLY A 71 4.27 -0.76 9.51
N PRO A 72 5.29 -1.22 10.26
CA PRO A 72 5.57 -0.76 11.61
C PRO A 72 5.97 0.73 11.71
N GLU A 73 6.42 1.32 10.61
CA GLU A 73 6.72 2.77 10.53
C GLU A 73 5.48 3.63 10.24
N GLY A 74 4.29 3.01 10.18
CA GLY A 74 3.04 3.69 9.85
C GLY A 74 3.06 4.33 8.47
N MET A 75 2.31 5.42 8.31
CA MET A 75 2.20 6.16 7.06
C MET A 75 3.44 6.99 6.78
N THR A 76 4.51 6.31 6.37
CA THR A 76 5.78 6.90 5.98
C THR A 76 5.89 6.89 4.47
N THR A 77 5.97 8.08 3.86
CA THR A 77 6.17 8.26 2.44
C THR A 77 7.64 8.53 2.14
N ARG A 78 8.24 7.73 1.26
CA ARG A 78 9.59 7.94 0.75
C ARG A 78 9.50 8.40 -0.69
N SER A 79 10.17 9.49 -1.03
CA SER A 79 10.15 10.05 -2.39
C SER A 79 11.56 10.24 -2.92
N VAL A 80 11.87 9.59 -4.04
CA VAL A 80 13.15 9.69 -4.75
C VAL A 80 12.91 10.35 -6.10
N TYR A 81 13.57 11.49 -6.32
CA TYR A 81 13.44 12.28 -7.55
C TYR A 81 14.57 11.90 -8.50
N LEU A 82 14.25 11.12 -9.53
CA LEU A 82 15.16 10.74 -10.59
C LEU A 82 15.14 11.78 -11.72
N LYS A 83 16.06 11.65 -12.68
CA LYS A 83 16.19 12.60 -13.80
C LYS A 83 14.90 12.76 -14.61
N ASP A 84 14.16 11.68 -14.82
CA ASP A 84 13.00 11.60 -15.72
C ASP A 84 11.68 11.29 -15.01
N LYS A 85 11.71 10.88 -13.73
CA LYS A 85 10.54 10.39 -12.98
C LYS A 85 10.70 10.59 -11.47
N VAL A 86 9.61 10.43 -10.74
CA VAL A 86 9.60 10.34 -9.27
C VAL A 86 9.18 8.94 -8.87
N VAL A 87 9.94 8.33 -7.96
CA VAL A 87 9.58 7.05 -7.35
C VAL A 87 9.13 7.33 -5.93
N GLN A 88 7.92 6.87 -5.60
CA GLN A 88 7.32 7.08 -4.29
C GLN A 88 6.86 5.75 -3.73
N THR A 89 7.15 5.49 -2.45
CA THR A 89 6.56 4.40 -1.68
C THR A 89 5.87 4.97 -0.45
N VAL A 90 4.74 4.39 -0.07
CA VAL A 90 4.03 4.72 1.16
C VAL A 90 3.95 3.45 1.99
N GLY A 91 4.51 3.48 3.20
CA GLY A 91 4.73 2.29 4.00
C GLY A 91 5.82 1.35 3.45
N GLY A 92 5.86 0.12 3.97
CA GLY A 92 6.77 -0.95 3.52
C GLY A 92 8.25 -0.73 3.86
N GLY A 93 8.57 0.33 4.61
CA GLY A 93 9.93 0.63 5.06
C GLY A 93 10.92 0.95 3.94
N LYS A 94 12.21 1.00 4.30
CA LYS A 94 13.33 1.23 3.37
C LYS A 94 13.45 0.14 2.29
N GLN A 95 13.07 -1.09 2.60
CA GLN A 95 13.15 -2.20 1.66
C GLN A 95 12.21 -2.00 0.46
N ALA A 96 10.98 -1.54 0.69
CA ALA A 96 10.02 -1.28 -0.39
C ALA A 96 10.55 -0.25 -1.41
N MET A 97 11.19 0.83 -0.94
CA MET A 97 11.82 1.81 -1.83
C MET A 97 13.04 1.23 -2.56
N THR A 98 13.85 0.42 -1.88
CA THR A 98 14.99 -0.28 -2.51
C THR A 98 14.52 -1.18 -3.66
N ASP A 99 13.47 -1.98 -3.43
CA ASP A 99 12.90 -2.87 -4.43
C ASP A 99 12.24 -2.09 -5.58
N ALA A 100 11.55 -0.98 -5.28
CA ALA A 100 10.96 -0.12 -6.29
C ALA A 100 12.01 0.50 -7.21
N LEU A 101 13.14 0.97 -6.66
CA LEU A 101 14.26 1.51 -7.44
C LEU A 101 14.96 0.40 -8.24
N ALA A 102 15.20 -0.77 -7.65
CA ALA A 102 15.80 -1.90 -8.36
C ALA A 102 14.93 -2.37 -9.54
N ALA A 103 13.61 -2.39 -9.37
CA ALA A 103 12.67 -2.71 -10.44
C ALA A 103 12.70 -1.68 -11.59
N GLN A 104 12.97 -0.41 -11.30
CA GLN A 104 13.17 0.63 -12.34
C GLN A 104 14.45 0.41 -13.14
N GLU A 105 15.52 -0.07 -12.50
CA GLU A 105 16.80 -0.33 -13.16
C GLU A 105 16.80 -1.63 -13.99
N GLN A 106 15.67 -2.36 -14.06
CA GLN A 106 15.56 -3.68 -14.73
C GLN A 106 16.62 -4.68 -14.30
N LYS A 107 17.22 -4.52 -13.11
CA LYS A 107 18.08 -5.52 -12.50
C LYS A 107 17.17 -6.68 -12.07
N SER A 108 16.89 -7.58 -13.01
CA SER A 108 16.09 -8.78 -12.79
C SER A 108 16.77 -9.62 -11.72
N ALA A 109 16.12 -9.75 -10.56
CA ALA A 109 16.42 -10.84 -9.66
C ALA A 109 16.10 -12.16 -10.37
N THR A 110 16.96 -13.17 -10.19
CA THR A 110 16.79 -14.54 -10.72
C THR A 110 15.54 -15.24 -10.17
N THR A 111 14.96 -14.73 -9.08
CA THR A 111 13.66 -15.15 -8.55
C THR A 111 12.71 -13.96 -8.54
N LYS A 112 11.60 -14.04 -9.28
CA LYS A 112 10.60 -12.97 -9.32
C LYS A 112 9.69 -13.06 -8.10
N THR A 113 9.58 -11.98 -7.34
CA THR A 113 8.56 -11.88 -6.28
C THR A 113 7.14 -11.92 -6.88
N PRO A 114 6.09 -12.26 -6.11
CA PRO A 114 4.71 -12.19 -6.60
C PRO A 114 4.33 -10.82 -7.18
N PHE A 115 4.85 -9.74 -6.58
CA PHE A 115 4.74 -8.38 -7.10
C PHE A 115 5.41 -8.21 -8.47
N GLN A 116 6.65 -8.67 -8.64
CA GLN A 116 7.37 -8.59 -9.92
C GLN A 116 6.69 -9.44 -11.00
N THR A 117 6.14 -10.60 -10.62
CA THR A 117 5.34 -11.45 -11.51
C THR A 117 4.09 -10.74 -11.98
N ALA A 118 3.34 -10.10 -11.07
CA ALA A 118 2.16 -9.32 -11.42
C ALA A 118 2.52 -8.10 -12.31
N ARG A 119 3.58 -7.36 -11.96
CA ARG A 119 4.07 -6.22 -12.76
C ARG A 119 4.42 -6.62 -14.20
N GLY A 120 5.01 -7.80 -14.38
CA GLY A 120 5.37 -8.35 -15.69
C GLY A 120 4.17 -8.63 -16.59
N LYS A 121 2.96 -8.79 -16.03
CA LYS A 121 1.72 -8.98 -16.79
C LYS A 121 1.09 -7.67 -17.25
N LEU A 122 1.46 -6.53 -16.65
CA LEU A 122 0.96 -5.20 -17.01
C LEU A 122 1.66 -4.60 -18.23
N ALA A 123 1.17 -3.46 -18.73
CA ALA A 123 1.78 -2.80 -19.88
C ALA A 123 3.27 -2.47 -19.58
N PRO A 124 4.19 -2.76 -20.52
CA PRO A 124 5.61 -2.47 -20.32
C PRO A 124 5.87 -0.96 -20.31
N LYS A 125 5.13 -0.20 -21.13
CA LYS A 125 5.10 1.26 -21.15
C LYS A 125 3.77 1.74 -20.60
N SER A 126 3.81 2.39 -19.44
CA SER A 126 2.64 2.90 -18.73
C SER A 126 3.03 4.13 -17.92
N ASN A 127 2.18 5.15 -17.91
CA ASN A 127 2.37 6.36 -17.14
C ASN A 127 1.88 6.16 -15.69
N VAL A 128 0.92 5.26 -15.51
CA VAL A 128 0.35 4.89 -14.20
C VAL A 128 0.31 3.36 -14.09
N VAL A 129 0.72 2.85 -12.93
CA VAL A 129 0.58 1.44 -12.54
C VAL A 129 0.04 1.38 -11.12
N VAL A 130 -1.04 0.64 -10.93
CA VAL A 130 -1.64 0.35 -9.63
C VAL A 130 -1.67 -1.16 -9.48
N MET A 131 -1.22 -1.67 -8.33
CA MET A 131 -1.32 -3.08 -8.00
C MET A 131 -1.78 -3.26 -6.56
N PHE A 132 -2.76 -4.13 -6.33
CA PHE A 132 -3.41 -4.29 -5.03
C PHE A 132 -3.71 -5.76 -4.73
N ASP A 133 -3.32 -6.23 -3.55
CA ASP A 133 -3.62 -7.59 -3.08
C ASP A 133 -4.88 -7.62 -2.23
N LEU A 134 -6.04 -7.56 -2.89
CA LEU A 134 -7.33 -7.41 -2.21
C LEU A 134 -7.62 -8.57 -1.25
N ALA A 135 -7.27 -9.79 -1.65
CA ALA A 135 -7.59 -10.98 -0.87
C ALA A 135 -6.80 -11.03 0.44
N ASN A 136 -5.48 -10.81 0.39
CA ASN A 136 -4.69 -10.75 1.63
C ASN A 136 -5.02 -9.55 2.49
N THR A 137 -5.31 -8.39 1.88
CA THR A 137 -5.77 -7.22 2.64
C THR A 137 -7.06 -7.54 3.40
N ALA A 138 -8.04 -8.17 2.74
CA ALA A 138 -9.29 -8.56 3.40
C ALA A 138 -9.07 -9.54 4.56
N VAL A 139 -8.24 -10.58 4.37
CA VAL A 139 -7.92 -11.55 5.45
C VAL A 139 -7.27 -10.84 6.64
N LYS A 140 -6.27 -9.98 6.42
CA LYS A 140 -5.61 -9.24 7.50
C LYS A 140 -6.58 -8.31 8.24
N ILE A 141 -7.50 -7.66 7.53
CA ILE A 141 -8.55 -6.83 8.15
C ILE A 141 -9.44 -7.69 9.05
N LEU A 142 -9.86 -8.87 8.60
CA LEU A 142 -10.66 -9.79 9.42
C LEU A 142 -9.90 -10.26 10.65
N GLU A 143 -8.62 -10.61 10.52
CA GLU A 143 -7.76 -10.97 11.66
C GLU A 143 -7.68 -9.85 12.69
N LEU A 144 -7.51 -8.60 12.23
CA LEU A 144 -7.45 -7.44 13.13
C LEU A 144 -8.78 -7.25 13.87
N VAL A 145 -9.92 -7.33 13.16
CA VAL A 145 -11.25 -7.20 13.78
C VAL A 145 -11.47 -8.30 14.82
N ALA A 146 -11.14 -9.55 14.49
CA ALA A 146 -11.26 -10.69 15.41
C ALA A 146 -10.39 -10.52 16.67
N GLN A 147 -9.14 -10.07 16.51
CA GLN A 147 -8.22 -9.84 17.63
C GLN A 147 -8.61 -8.63 18.49
N ALA A 148 -9.15 -7.58 17.88
CA ALA A 148 -9.54 -6.37 18.60
C ALA A 148 -10.85 -6.53 19.36
N GLN A 149 -11.68 -7.54 19.04
CA GLN A 149 -13.02 -7.77 19.63
C GLN A 149 -13.93 -6.53 19.64
N VAL A 150 -13.66 -5.56 18.77
CA VAL A 150 -14.37 -4.27 18.68
C VAL A 150 -15.77 -4.42 18.08
N LEU A 151 -16.03 -5.52 17.39
CA LEU A 151 -17.35 -5.89 16.89
C LEU A 151 -17.75 -7.23 17.50
N PRO A 152 -19.03 -7.41 17.90
CA PRO A 152 -19.54 -8.69 18.43
C PRO A 152 -19.77 -9.69 17.29
N LEU A 153 -18.76 -9.91 16.46
CA LEU A 153 -18.78 -10.90 15.40
C LEU A 153 -18.16 -12.20 15.95
N PRO A 154 -18.79 -13.36 15.74
CA PRO A 154 -18.22 -14.65 16.10
C PRO A 154 -17.09 -14.98 15.11
N LEU A 155 -15.97 -14.29 15.20
CA LEU A 155 -14.82 -14.49 14.33
C LEU A 155 -13.67 -15.09 15.14
N ASP A 156 -13.25 -16.29 14.77
CA ASP A 156 -12.07 -16.93 15.33
C ASP A 156 -10.83 -16.57 14.50
N ALA A 157 -9.86 -15.91 15.13
CA ALA A 157 -8.62 -15.49 14.49
C ALA A 157 -7.81 -16.66 13.92
N ASP A 158 -7.88 -17.85 14.53
CA ASP A 158 -7.15 -19.03 14.05
C ASP A 158 -7.83 -19.68 12.85
N GLN A 159 -9.15 -19.60 12.73
CA GLN A 159 -9.87 -20.00 11.51
C GLN A 159 -9.60 -19.04 10.34
N ILE A 160 -9.49 -17.73 10.62
CA ILE A 160 -9.17 -16.73 9.59
C ILE A 160 -7.76 -16.96 9.03
N LYS A 161 -6.77 -17.27 9.89
CA LYS A 161 -5.40 -17.60 9.44
C LYS A 161 -5.35 -18.80 8.50
N GLN A 162 -6.28 -19.75 8.64
CA GLN A 162 -6.38 -20.92 7.76
C GLN A 162 -6.85 -20.60 6.34
N LEU A 163 -7.41 -19.40 6.10
CA LEU A 163 -7.81 -18.97 4.75
C LEU A 163 -6.61 -18.89 3.78
N GLN A 164 -5.38 -18.75 4.31
CA GLN A 164 -4.09 -18.80 3.60
C GLN A 164 -4.19 -18.32 2.15
N SER A 165 -4.43 -17.02 1.98
CA SER A 165 -4.39 -16.43 0.65
C SER A 165 -2.94 -16.26 0.22
N LYS A 166 -2.56 -16.85 -0.92
CA LYS A 166 -1.24 -16.56 -1.50
C LYS A 166 -1.21 -15.10 -1.96
N PRO A 167 -0.06 -14.41 -1.88
CA PRO A 167 0.07 -13.07 -2.44
C PRO A 167 -0.38 -13.02 -3.90
N SER A 168 -1.39 -12.20 -4.20
CA SER A 168 -1.98 -12.09 -5.53
C SER A 168 -2.41 -10.66 -5.80
N TYR A 169 -1.91 -10.06 -6.88
CA TYR A 169 -2.13 -8.64 -7.14
C TYR A 169 -3.08 -8.44 -8.30
N PHE A 170 -4.22 -7.81 -8.02
CA PHE A 170 -4.97 -7.06 -9.02
C PHE A 170 -4.04 -6.02 -9.59
N GLY A 171 -3.97 -5.89 -10.91
CA GLY A 171 -3.12 -4.90 -11.56
C GLY A 171 -3.90 -4.06 -12.55
N LEU A 172 -3.65 -2.76 -12.54
CA LEU A 172 -4.10 -1.81 -13.54
C LEU A 172 -2.88 -1.04 -14.05
N SER A 173 -2.76 -0.91 -15.36
CA SER A 173 -1.77 -0.03 -15.98
C SER A 173 -2.44 0.84 -17.03
N ALA A 174 -2.11 2.13 -17.06
CA ALA A 174 -2.60 3.08 -18.05
C ALA A 174 -1.42 3.80 -18.71
N GLY A 175 -1.48 3.95 -20.04
CA GLY A 175 -0.46 4.64 -20.83
C GLY A 175 -1.09 5.41 -21.98
N THR A 176 -0.46 6.50 -22.39
CA THR A 176 -0.87 7.32 -23.53
C THR A 176 -0.28 6.77 -24.82
N GLU A 177 -1.09 6.72 -25.88
CA GLU A 177 -0.68 6.43 -27.25
C GLU A 177 -0.94 7.67 -28.12
N ALA A 178 -0.45 7.69 -29.36
CA ALA A 178 -0.51 8.87 -30.24
C ALA A 178 -1.92 9.48 -30.38
N GLN A 179 -2.97 8.65 -30.32
CA GLN A 179 -4.38 9.09 -30.38
C GLN A 179 -5.26 8.32 -29.39
N GLY A 180 -4.75 7.97 -28.20
CA GLY A 180 -5.59 7.26 -27.24
C GLY A 180 -4.98 7.01 -25.87
N LEU A 181 -5.79 6.44 -24.99
CA LEU A 181 -5.38 5.90 -23.70
C LEU A 181 -5.49 4.38 -23.76
N ARG A 182 -4.39 3.68 -23.50
CA ARG A 182 -4.39 2.23 -23.34
C ARG A 182 -4.42 1.89 -21.86
N VAL A 183 -5.48 1.18 -21.45
CA VAL A 183 -5.61 0.62 -20.10
C VAL A 183 -5.52 -0.89 -20.18
N LYS A 184 -4.72 -1.51 -19.31
CA LYS A 184 -4.64 -2.95 -19.15
C LYS A 184 -4.90 -3.31 -17.71
N THR A 185 -5.88 -4.18 -17.49
CA THR A 185 -6.24 -4.73 -16.20
C THR A 185 -5.90 -6.22 -16.16
N VAL A 186 -5.38 -6.69 -15.03
CA VAL A 186 -5.04 -8.09 -14.79
C VAL A 186 -5.65 -8.49 -13.46
N VAL A 187 -6.54 -9.47 -13.49
CA VAL A 187 -7.12 -10.09 -12.30
C VAL A 187 -6.58 -11.52 -12.22
N PRO A 188 -5.69 -11.83 -11.27
CA PRO A 188 -5.20 -13.19 -11.08
C PRO A 188 -6.33 -14.13 -10.61
N VAL A 189 -6.29 -15.39 -11.07
CA VAL A 189 -7.24 -16.43 -10.65
C VAL A 189 -7.13 -16.68 -9.15
N GLU A 190 -5.92 -16.57 -8.61
CA GLU A 190 -5.64 -16.69 -7.17
C GLU A 190 -6.42 -15.66 -6.34
N GLN A 191 -6.65 -14.47 -6.89
CA GLN A 191 -7.43 -13.43 -6.21
C GLN A 191 -8.92 -13.77 -6.18
N MET A 192 -9.45 -14.34 -7.28
CA MET A 192 -10.83 -14.84 -7.32
C MET A 192 -11.03 -16.02 -6.36
N GLN A 193 -10.05 -16.92 -6.28
CA GLN A 193 -10.05 -18.03 -5.32
C GLN A 193 -10.00 -17.51 -3.88
N GLY A 194 -9.21 -16.48 -3.60
CA GLY A 194 -9.17 -15.81 -2.30
C GLY A 194 -10.54 -15.27 -1.89
N PHE A 195 -11.23 -14.55 -2.78
CA PHE A 195 -12.58 -14.07 -2.53
C PHE A 195 -13.59 -15.20 -2.32
N ALA A 196 -13.52 -16.26 -3.11
CA ALA A 196 -14.41 -17.41 -2.95
C ALA A 196 -14.23 -18.08 -1.57
N LYS A 197 -12.99 -18.26 -1.11
CA LYS A 197 -12.69 -18.78 0.23
C LYS A 197 -13.26 -17.90 1.34
N ILE A 198 -13.10 -16.58 1.22
CA ILE A 198 -13.67 -15.61 2.18
C ILE A 198 -15.20 -15.74 2.20
N GLY A 199 -15.84 -15.79 1.03
CA GLY A 199 -17.30 -15.97 0.92
C GLY A 199 -17.80 -17.27 1.56
N MET A 200 -17.11 -18.40 1.30
CA MET A 200 -17.43 -19.68 1.92
C MET A 200 -17.27 -19.65 3.44
N PHE A 201 -16.24 -18.98 3.96
CA PHE A 201 -16.05 -18.79 5.39
C PHE A 201 -17.21 -18.03 6.03
N PHE A 202 -17.66 -16.92 5.44
CA PHE A 202 -18.84 -16.21 5.93
C PHE A 202 -20.11 -17.05 5.84
N GLN A 203 -20.28 -17.84 4.78
CA GLN A 203 -21.42 -18.75 4.66
C GLN A 203 -21.41 -19.83 5.74
N GLN A 204 -20.25 -20.40 6.07
CA GLN A 204 -20.14 -21.41 7.14
C GLN A 204 -20.40 -20.79 8.52
N GLN A 205 -19.90 -19.58 8.77
CA GLN A 205 -19.98 -18.94 10.08
C GLN A 205 -21.34 -18.30 10.36
N PHE A 206 -22.01 -17.76 9.34
CA PHE A 206 -23.26 -17.00 9.51
C PHE A 206 -24.46 -17.63 8.79
N GLY A 207 -24.24 -18.48 7.79
CA GLY A 207 -25.32 -19.19 7.08
C GLY A 207 -25.90 -20.37 7.86
N GLY A 208 -25.23 -20.82 8.92
CA GLY A 208 -25.75 -21.82 9.87
C GLY A 208 -26.68 -21.26 10.94
N ALA A 209 -26.79 -19.94 11.10
CA ALA A 209 -27.62 -19.29 12.11
C ALA A 209 -29.12 -19.16 11.70
N GLY A 210 -29.52 -19.86 10.64
CA GLY A 210 -30.88 -19.82 10.06
C GLY A 210 -31.58 -21.18 9.95
N GLN A 211 -31.14 -22.20 10.69
CA GLN A 211 -31.90 -23.45 10.90
C GLN A 211 -32.13 -23.69 12.39
#